data_AF-A0A412RQZ9-F1
#
_entry.id   AF-A0A412RQZ9-F1
#
_cell.length_a   1.000
_cell.length_b   1.000
_cell.length_c   1.000
_cell.angle_alpha   90.00
_cell.angle_beta   90.00
_cell.angle_gamma   90.00
#
_symmetry.space_group_name_H-M   'P 1'
#
loop_
_entity.id
_entity.type
_entity.pdbx_description
1 polymer ?
#
loop_
_entity_poly.entity_id
_entity_poly.type
_entity_poly.pdbx_seq_one_letter_code
_entity_poly.pdbx_strand_id
1 'polypeptide(L)'
;MTRNDVLKLFPDATDEQITNLLNKSGEEMAREKEKVNQYKAKADKADELQTQLDELQAGNMTELERANNALETANQQIAKLQKDNAVRDLREKAMTDFKITAEQAKTVVKEDGSFDTTSLGKIISDMKANAIAEYEKNALNNTPNPSNGGNNNEPDSKPADVANAEQISFGTVANAESQNSYVI
;
A
#
# COMPACT_ATOMS: atom_id res chain seq x y z
N MET A 1 -34.85 46.32 -62.99
CA MET A 1 -35.94 47.12 -63.59
C MET A 1 -35.36 47.93 -64.73
N THR A 2 -35.98 47.87 -65.90
CA THR A 2 -35.55 48.58 -67.11
C THR A 2 -36.52 49.70 -67.44
N ARG A 3 -36.14 50.62 -68.35
CA ARG A 3 -37.03 51.69 -68.84
C ARG A 3 -38.36 51.17 -69.38
N ASN A 4 -38.32 50.04 -70.10
CA ASN A 4 -39.50 49.37 -70.62
C ASN A 4 -40.40 48.77 -69.51
N ASP A 5 -39.81 48.35 -68.38
CA ASP A 5 -40.59 47.86 -67.25
C ASP A 5 -41.34 49.00 -66.55
N VAL A 6 -40.71 50.18 -66.45
CA VAL A 6 -41.34 51.38 -65.88
C VAL A 6 -42.49 51.87 -66.75
N LEU A 7 -42.31 51.95 -68.08
CA LEU A 7 -43.35 52.38 -69.01
C LEU A 7 -44.56 51.43 -69.05
N LYS A 8 -44.36 50.12 -68.84
CA LYS A 8 -45.47 49.16 -68.73
C LYS A 8 -46.34 49.38 -67.49
N LEU A 9 -45.74 49.87 -66.40
CA LEU A 9 -46.42 50.12 -65.13
C LEU A 9 -46.97 51.55 -65.05
N PHE A 10 -46.30 52.49 -65.72
CA PHE A 10 -46.62 53.91 -65.74
C PHE A 10 -46.48 54.45 -67.18
N PRO A 11 -47.48 54.22 -68.05
CA PRO A 11 -47.40 54.56 -69.48
C PRO A 11 -47.33 56.06 -69.74
N ASP A 12 -47.85 56.89 -68.83
CA ASP A 12 -47.84 58.36 -68.95
C ASP A 12 -46.64 59.01 -68.24
N ALA A 13 -45.70 58.23 -67.72
CA ALA A 13 -44.53 58.77 -67.04
C ALA A 13 -43.59 59.48 -68.04
N THR A 14 -43.15 60.69 -67.67
CA THR A 14 -42.19 61.46 -68.47
C THR A 14 -40.80 60.84 -68.44
N ASP A 15 -39.99 61.14 -69.45
CA ASP A 15 -38.64 60.62 -69.57
C ASP A 15 -37.74 60.94 -68.37
N GLU A 16 -37.96 62.09 -67.74
CA GLU A 16 -37.25 62.55 -66.54
C GLU A 16 -37.70 61.78 -65.29
N GLN A 17 -39.00 61.55 -65.12
CA GLN A 17 -39.54 60.72 -64.03
C GLN A 17 -39.03 59.28 -64.11
N ILE A 18 -38.96 58.70 -65.31
CA ILE A 18 -38.43 57.35 -65.51
C ILE A 18 -36.94 57.28 -65.16
N THR A 19 -36.17 58.30 -65.56
CA THR A 19 -34.72 58.35 -65.29
C THR A 19 -34.44 58.49 -63.79
N ASN A 20 -35.17 59.36 -63.09
CA ASN A 20 -35.04 59.53 -61.64
C ASN A 20 -35.41 58.27 -60.86
N LEU A 21 -36.47 57.55 -61.28
CA LEU A 21 -36.87 56.30 -60.66
C LEU A 21 -35.82 55.20 -60.84
N LEU A 22 -35.28 55.05 -62.05
CA LEU A 22 -34.24 54.06 -62.35
C LEU A 22 -32.96 54.34 -61.58
N ASN A 23 -32.54 55.61 -61.47
CA ASN A 23 -31.37 56.02 -60.70
C ASN A 23 -31.56 55.70 -59.20
N LYS A 24 -32.70 56.09 -58.63
CA LYS A 24 -33.03 55.78 -57.23
C LYS A 24 -33.08 54.28 -56.95
N SER A 25 -33.66 53.50 -57.86
CA SER A 25 -33.69 52.04 -57.77
C SER A 25 -32.29 51.42 -57.86
N GLY A 26 -31.40 51.98 -58.69
CA GLY A 26 -29.99 51.57 -58.78
C GLY A 26 -29.21 51.85 -57.48
N GLU A 27 -29.41 53.04 -56.90
CA GLU A 27 -28.80 53.41 -55.61
C GLU A 27 -29.29 52.52 -54.46
N GLU A 28 -30.60 52.27 -54.38
CA GLU A 28 -31.18 51.35 -53.38
C GLU A 28 -30.64 49.93 -53.54
N MET A 29 -30.52 49.44 -54.78
CA MET A 29 -29.95 48.12 -55.06
C MET A 29 -28.46 48.03 -54.66
N ALA A 30 -27.68 49.09 -54.87
CA ALA A 30 -26.30 49.15 -54.44
C ALA A 30 -26.19 49.13 -52.90
N ARG A 31 -27.01 49.92 -52.20
CA ARG A 31 -27.08 49.92 -50.73
C ARG A 31 -27.51 48.57 -50.16
N GLU A 32 -28.47 47.90 -50.82
CA GLU A 32 -28.94 46.60 -50.36
C GLU A 32 -27.87 45.51 -50.57
N LYS A 33 -27.16 45.52 -51.70
CA LYS A 33 -26.00 44.64 -51.93
C LYS A 33 -24.91 44.85 -50.88
N GLU A 34 -24.63 46.09 -50.51
CA GLU A 34 -23.66 46.42 -49.46
C GLU A 34 -24.09 45.85 -48.09
N LYS A 35 -25.37 46.01 -47.72
CA LYS A 35 -25.91 45.42 -46.48
C LYS A 35 -25.84 43.89 -46.50
N VAL A 36 -26.21 43.26 -47.62
CA VAL A 36 -26.12 41.80 -47.77
C VAL A 36 -24.70 41.31 -47.57
N ASN A 37 -23.71 42.00 -48.15
CA ASN A 37 -22.29 41.67 -47.96
C ASN A 37 -21.88 41.84 -46.48
N GLN A 38 -22.31 42.91 -45.82
CA GLN A 38 -22.03 43.13 -44.40
C GLN A 38 -22.68 42.08 -43.50
N TYR A 39 -23.93 41.69 -43.77
CA TYR A 39 -24.61 40.65 -43.01
C TYR A 39 -23.97 39.29 -43.23
N LYS A 40 -23.55 38.99 -44.46
CA LYS A 40 -22.80 37.77 -44.76
C LYS A 40 -21.49 37.71 -43.99
N ALA A 41 -20.70 38.78 -44.01
CA ALA A 41 -19.44 38.85 -43.25
C ALA A 41 -19.65 38.72 -41.72
N LYS A 42 -20.75 39.28 -41.20
CA LYS A 42 -21.12 39.11 -39.78
C LYS A 42 -21.55 37.68 -39.46
N ALA A 43 -22.29 37.04 -40.36
CA ALA A 43 -22.69 35.64 -40.20
C ALA A 43 -21.47 34.73 -40.21
N ASP A 44 -20.58 34.87 -41.20
CA ASP A 44 -19.33 34.10 -41.30
C ASP A 44 -18.48 34.24 -40.02
N LYS A 45 -18.38 35.47 -39.47
CA LYS A 45 -17.68 35.72 -38.20
C LYS A 45 -18.39 35.11 -36.99
N ALA A 46 -19.73 35.09 -36.97
CA ALA A 46 -20.48 34.47 -35.90
C ALA A 46 -20.26 32.95 -35.88
N ASP A 47 -20.25 32.32 -37.05
CA ASP A 47 -19.99 30.88 -37.19
C ASP A 47 -18.56 30.52 -36.75
N GLU A 48 -17.57 31.35 -37.09
CA GLU A 48 -16.18 31.18 -36.62
C GLU A 48 -16.08 31.29 -35.09
N LEU A 49 -16.71 32.30 -34.48
CA LEU A 49 -16.72 32.47 -33.03
C LEU A 49 -17.43 31.32 -32.30
N GLN A 50 -18.52 30.80 -32.89
CA GLN A 50 -19.22 29.64 -32.33
C GLN A 50 -18.31 28.41 -32.35
N THR A 51 -17.60 28.18 -33.45
CA THR A 51 -16.64 27.07 -33.57
C THR A 51 -15.55 27.15 -32.51
N GLN A 52 -14.95 28.33 -32.29
CA GLN A 52 -13.93 28.53 -31.26
C GLN A 52 -14.46 28.30 -29.83
N LEU A 53 -15.71 28.69 -29.55
CA LEU A 53 -16.34 28.44 -28.26
C LEU A 53 -16.54 26.94 -28.00
N ASP A 54 -17.02 26.21 -29.01
CA ASP A 54 -17.25 24.77 -28.92
C ASP A 54 -15.93 24.01 -28.69
N GLU A 55 -14.87 24.37 -29.41
CA GLU A 55 -13.52 23.80 -29.23
C GLU A 55 -12.97 24.08 -27.82
N LEU A 56 -13.10 25.31 -27.33
CA LEU A 56 -12.63 25.69 -25.99
C LEU A 56 -13.41 24.95 -24.90
N GLN A 57 -14.73 24.85 -25.03
CA GLN A 57 -15.57 24.11 -24.09
C GLN A 57 -15.21 22.62 -24.08
N ALA A 58 -15.01 22.01 -25.25
CA ALA A 58 -14.57 20.62 -25.37
C ALA A 58 -13.19 20.37 -24.75
N GLY A 59 -12.24 21.27 -24.98
CA GLY A 59 -10.92 21.24 -24.36
C GLY A 59 -10.99 21.31 -22.84
N ASN A 60 -11.77 22.26 -22.31
CA ASN A 60 -11.97 22.43 -20.87
C ASN A 60 -12.64 21.20 -20.21
N MET A 61 -13.63 20.59 -20.87
CA MET A 61 -14.25 19.36 -20.38
C MET A 61 -13.23 18.22 -20.27
N THR A 62 -12.39 18.05 -21.30
CA THR A 62 -11.34 17.03 -21.32
C THR A 62 -10.31 17.24 -20.20
N GLU A 63 -9.93 18.49 -19.93
CA GLU A 63 -8.99 18.81 -18.85
C GLU A 63 -9.61 18.59 -17.46
N LEU A 64 -10.89 18.94 -17.28
CA LEU A 64 -11.63 18.69 -16.05
C LEU A 64 -11.75 17.19 -15.74
N GLU A 65 -12.06 16.37 -16.75
CA GLU A 65 -12.09 14.90 -16.60
C GLU A 65 -10.73 14.33 -16.19
N ARG A 66 -9.63 14.84 -16.78
CA ARG A 66 -8.27 14.44 -16.40
C ARG A 66 -7.94 14.85 -14.96
N ALA A 67 -8.30 16.06 -14.57
CA ALA A 67 -8.09 16.56 -13.21
C ALA A 67 -8.87 15.74 -12.18
N ASN A 68 -10.13 15.40 -12.48
CA ASN A 68 -10.96 14.57 -11.61
C ASN A 68 -10.40 13.14 -11.44
N ASN A 69 -9.90 12.52 -12.52
CA ASN A 69 -9.25 11.20 -12.43
C ASN A 69 -7.95 11.24 -11.62
N ALA A 70 -7.15 12.30 -11.78
CA ALA A 70 -5.94 12.49 -10.98
C ALA A 70 -6.27 12.69 -9.50
N LEU A 71 -7.32 13.47 -9.19
CA LEU A 71 -7.80 13.68 -7.83
C LEU A 71 -8.27 12.38 -7.18
N GLU A 72 -9.07 11.57 -7.89
CA GLU A 72 -9.53 10.28 -7.38
C GLU A 72 -8.37 9.32 -7.11
N THR A 73 -7.40 9.25 -8.02
CA THR A 73 -6.19 8.45 -7.85
C THR A 73 -5.38 8.91 -6.63
N ALA A 74 -5.22 10.23 -6.45
CA ALA A 74 -4.53 10.79 -5.30
C ALA A 74 -5.25 10.45 -3.99
N ASN A 75 -6.59 10.55 -3.96
CA ASN A 75 -7.39 10.21 -2.78
C ASN A 75 -7.25 8.73 -2.40
N GLN A 76 -7.24 7.82 -3.39
CA GLN A 76 -7.02 6.39 -3.15
C GLN A 76 -5.62 6.11 -2.57
N GLN A 77 -4.59 6.79 -3.08
CA GLN A 77 -3.23 6.69 -2.53
C GLN A 77 -3.15 7.23 -1.10
N ILE A 78 -3.80 8.37 -0.82
CA ILE A 78 -3.87 8.94 0.53
C ILE A 78 -4.53 7.95 1.49
N ALA A 79 -5.67 7.35 1.13
CA ALA A 79 -6.35 6.36 1.96
C ALA A 79 -5.48 5.13 2.25
N LYS A 80 -4.75 4.64 1.23
CA LYS A 80 -3.80 3.53 1.41
C LYS A 80 -2.67 3.89 2.37
N LEU A 81 -2.04 5.05 2.18
CA LEU A 81 -0.93 5.49 3.05
C LEU A 81 -1.39 5.72 4.49
N GLN A 82 -2.60 6.24 4.69
CA GLN A 82 -3.19 6.40 6.03
C GLN A 82 -3.36 5.03 6.71
N LYS A 83 -3.88 4.03 6.00
CA LYS A 83 -4.01 2.67 6.51
C LYS A 83 -2.64 2.05 6.82
N ASP A 84 -1.69 2.16 5.90
CA ASP A 84 -0.34 1.60 6.06
C ASP A 84 0.39 2.22 7.26
N ASN A 85 0.25 3.54 7.47
CA ASN A 85 0.80 4.23 8.63
C ASN A 85 0.14 3.77 9.93
N ALA A 86 -1.19 3.64 9.98
CA ALA A 86 -1.87 3.14 11.17
C ALA A 86 -1.42 1.72 11.55
N VAL A 87 -1.26 0.83 10.56
CA VAL A 87 -0.73 -0.53 10.77
C VAL A 87 0.71 -0.50 11.28
N ARG A 88 1.55 0.39 10.72
CA ARG A 88 2.93 0.57 11.17
C ARG A 88 2.97 1.00 12.65
N ASP A 89 2.17 1.99 13.02
CA ASP A 89 2.15 2.51 14.40
C ASP A 89 1.64 1.43 15.38
N LEU A 90 0.65 0.61 14.98
CA LEU A 90 0.21 -0.56 15.75
C LEU A 90 1.33 -1.59 15.92
N ARG A 91 2.12 -1.86 14.88
CA ARG A 91 3.28 -2.77 14.94
C ARG A 91 4.37 -2.22 15.85
N GLU A 92 4.64 -0.93 15.79
CA GLU A 92 5.61 -0.27 16.66
C GLU A 92 5.20 -0.35 18.13
N LYS A 93 3.92 -0.12 18.40
CA LYS A 93 3.34 -0.31 19.73
C LYS A 93 3.46 -1.76 20.19
N ALA A 94 3.15 -2.73 19.33
CA ALA A 94 3.27 -4.16 19.66
C ALA A 94 4.72 -4.56 19.96
N MET A 95 5.70 -4.11 19.17
CA MET A 95 7.12 -4.34 19.45
C MET A 95 7.50 -3.81 20.84
N THR A 96 7.07 -2.58 21.15
CA THR A 96 7.41 -1.93 22.41
C THR A 96 6.73 -2.58 23.61
N ASP A 97 5.44 -2.89 23.51
CA ASP A 97 4.65 -3.43 24.62
C ASP A 97 5.00 -4.88 24.91
N PHE A 98 5.16 -5.71 23.88
CA PHE A 98 5.39 -7.14 24.03
C PHE A 98 6.87 -7.53 23.98
N LYS A 99 7.77 -6.56 23.75
CA LYS A 99 9.22 -6.79 23.59
C LYS A 99 9.55 -7.82 22.51
N ILE A 100 8.79 -7.78 21.42
CA ILE A 100 8.93 -8.67 20.27
C ILE A 100 9.67 -7.97 19.12
N THR A 101 10.25 -8.76 18.23
CA THR A 101 10.95 -8.24 17.04
C THR A 101 9.97 -7.69 16.00
N ALA A 102 10.49 -6.93 15.02
CA ALA A 102 9.67 -6.41 13.91
C ALA A 102 9.00 -7.52 13.09
N GLU A 103 9.70 -8.63 12.83
CA GLU A 103 9.13 -9.76 12.09
C GLU A 103 8.01 -10.45 12.88
N GLN A 104 8.16 -10.58 14.20
CA GLN A 104 7.08 -11.07 15.07
C GLN A 104 5.91 -10.09 15.13
N ALA A 105 6.17 -8.78 15.17
CA ALA A 105 5.09 -7.78 15.15
C ALA A 105 4.27 -7.82 13.86
N LYS A 106 4.87 -8.20 12.71
CA LYS A 106 4.12 -8.41 11.46
C LYS A 106 3.15 -9.59 11.52
N THR A 107 3.46 -10.64 12.29
CA THR A 107 2.56 -11.79 12.46
C THR A 107 1.47 -11.53 13.50
N VAL A 108 1.73 -10.62 14.43
CA VAL A 108 0.80 -10.18 15.47
C VAL A 108 -0.13 -9.07 14.97
N VAL A 109 0.33 -8.16 14.11
CA VAL A 109 -0.50 -7.10 13.52
C VAL A 109 -0.51 -7.26 12.01
N LYS A 110 -1.67 -7.68 11.47
CA LYS A 110 -1.87 -7.96 10.04
C LYS A 110 -1.95 -6.66 9.22
N GLU A 111 -1.92 -6.81 7.90
CA GLU A 111 -1.98 -5.67 6.96
C GLU A 111 -3.32 -4.92 6.97
N ASP A 112 -4.37 -5.55 7.48
CA ASP A 112 -5.66 -4.90 7.71
C ASP A 112 -5.75 -4.16 9.05
N GLY A 113 -4.69 -4.21 9.87
CA GLY A 113 -4.63 -3.62 11.21
C GLY A 113 -5.26 -4.50 12.30
N SER A 114 -5.78 -5.68 11.94
CA SER A 114 -6.29 -6.64 12.93
C SER A 114 -5.14 -7.28 13.73
N PHE A 115 -5.46 -7.63 14.96
CA PHE A 115 -4.51 -8.19 15.92
C PHE A 115 -4.67 -9.71 16.02
N ASP A 116 -3.59 -10.46 15.86
CA ASP A 116 -3.54 -11.92 15.95
C ASP A 116 -3.04 -12.37 17.32
N THR A 117 -3.99 -12.62 18.21
CA THR A 117 -3.69 -13.07 19.57
C THR A 117 -3.10 -14.47 19.62
N THR A 118 -3.38 -15.32 18.63
CA THR A 118 -2.83 -16.67 18.54
C THR A 118 -1.34 -16.62 18.23
N SER A 119 -0.95 -15.81 17.24
CA SER A 119 0.46 -15.54 16.94
C SER A 119 1.19 -14.96 18.14
N LEU A 120 0.59 -13.97 18.82
CA LEU A 120 1.19 -13.38 20.01
C LEU A 120 1.38 -14.43 21.13
N GLY A 121 0.35 -15.24 21.40
CA GLY A 121 0.42 -16.30 22.41
C GLY A 121 1.52 -17.31 22.13
N LYS A 122 1.70 -17.71 20.87
CA LYS A 122 2.79 -18.60 20.46
C LYS A 122 4.16 -17.95 20.67
N ILE A 123 4.33 -16.70 20.25
CA ILE A 123 5.59 -15.95 20.45
C ILE A 123 5.95 -15.87 21.93
N ILE A 124 4.99 -15.54 22.79
CA ILE A 124 5.22 -15.46 24.25
C ILE A 124 5.59 -16.84 24.82
N SER A 125 4.91 -17.91 24.36
CA SER A 125 5.24 -19.27 24.77
C SER A 125 6.66 -19.67 24.37
N ASP A 126 7.07 -19.38 23.13
CA ASP A 126 8.41 -19.67 22.62
C ASP A 126 9.47 -18.85 23.37
N MET A 127 9.21 -17.56 23.63
CA MET A 127 10.08 -16.72 24.48
C MET A 127 10.26 -17.32 25.87
N LYS A 128 9.17 -17.77 26.49
CA LYS A 128 9.22 -18.40 27.82
C LYS A 128 10.03 -19.69 27.80
N ALA A 129 9.82 -20.55 26.81
CA ALA A 129 10.57 -21.79 26.66
C ALA A 129 12.07 -21.54 26.46
N ASN A 130 12.43 -20.57 25.59
CA ASN A 130 13.81 -20.21 25.33
C ASN A 130 14.50 -19.62 26.57
N ALA A 131 13.82 -18.74 27.31
CA ALA A 131 14.35 -18.16 28.54
C ALA A 131 14.64 -19.23 29.61
N ILE A 132 13.77 -20.25 29.75
CA ILE A 132 14.00 -21.39 30.65
C ILE A 132 15.22 -22.19 30.20
N ALA A 133 15.30 -22.57 28.93
CA ALA A 133 16.42 -23.33 28.39
C ALA A 133 17.77 -22.59 28.53
N GLU A 134 17.78 -21.27 28.32
CA GLU A 134 18.96 -20.44 28.47
C GLU A 134 19.38 -20.31 29.94
N TYR A 135 18.41 -20.18 30.86
CA TYR A 135 18.68 -20.21 32.30
C TYR A 135 19.29 -21.55 32.73
N GLU A 136 18.71 -22.68 32.31
CA GLU A 136 19.22 -24.03 32.63
C GLU A 136 20.64 -24.23 32.08
N LYS A 137 20.89 -23.84 30.83
CA LYS A 137 22.24 -23.88 30.23
C LYS A 137 23.23 -23.05 31.04
N ASN A 138 22.86 -21.82 31.42
CA ASN A 138 23.74 -20.94 32.19
C ASN A 138 23.99 -21.46 33.61
N ALA A 139 22.99 -22.08 34.24
CA ALA A 139 23.14 -22.73 35.55
C ALA A 139 24.12 -23.92 35.50
N LEU A 140 24.18 -24.64 34.37
CA LEU A 140 25.06 -25.80 34.19
C LEU A 140 26.49 -25.44 33.72
N ASN A 141 26.69 -24.28 33.06
CA ASN A 141 27.96 -23.92 32.44
C ASN A 141 29.18 -23.88 33.39
N ASN A 142 28.98 -23.65 34.70
CA ASN A 142 30.05 -23.57 35.70
C ASN A 142 30.02 -24.70 36.74
N THR A 143 29.13 -25.69 36.58
CA THR A 143 29.09 -26.83 37.51
C THR A 143 30.15 -27.87 37.10
N PRO A 144 30.99 -28.38 38.03
CA PRO A 144 31.93 -29.45 37.71
C PRO A 144 31.19 -30.63 37.10
N ASN A 145 31.62 -31.09 35.92
CA ASN A 145 31.07 -32.29 35.32
C ASN A 145 31.44 -33.49 36.23
N PRO A 146 30.46 -34.21 36.81
CA PRO A 146 30.74 -35.34 37.71
C PRO A 146 31.49 -36.49 37.03
N SER A 147 31.63 -36.45 35.71
CA SER A 147 32.35 -37.47 34.92
C SER A 147 33.83 -37.14 34.65
N ASN A 148 34.35 -35.97 35.06
CA ASN A 148 35.78 -35.69 34.91
C ASN A 148 36.58 -36.20 36.11
N GLY A 149 36.74 -37.53 36.16
CA GLY A 149 37.78 -38.15 36.98
C GLY A 149 39.16 -37.66 36.55
N GLY A 150 39.82 -36.92 37.46
CA GLY A 150 41.27 -36.79 37.58
C GLY A 150 42.07 -36.35 36.36
N ASN A 151 42.47 -35.07 36.33
CA ASN A 151 43.71 -34.65 35.67
C ASN A 151 44.56 -33.89 36.69
N ASN A 152 45.11 -34.61 37.68
CA ASN A 152 46.19 -34.10 38.52
C ASN A 152 47.37 -35.08 38.40
N ASN A 153 48.49 -34.60 37.87
CA ASN A 153 49.81 -35.24 37.94
C ASN A 153 50.35 -35.20 39.39
N GLU A 154 49.57 -35.67 40.36
CA GLU A 154 49.98 -35.87 41.75
C GLU A 154 49.88 -37.36 42.08
N PRO A 155 50.82 -37.90 42.88
CA PRO A 155 50.83 -39.32 43.19
C PRO A 155 49.52 -39.71 43.88
N ASP A 156 48.89 -40.71 43.27
CA ASP A 156 47.58 -41.34 43.45
C ASP A 156 47.16 -41.66 44.90
N SER A 157 47.10 -40.66 45.77
CA SER A 157 46.53 -40.80 47.10
C SER A 157 45.01 -40.70 46.98
N LYS A 158 44.37 -41.86 46.88
CA LYS A 158 42.90 -41.97 46.94
C LYS A 158 42.37 -41.15 48.12
N PRO A 159 41.28 -40.37 47.94
CA PRO A 159 40.71 -39.63 49.05
C PRO A 159 40.21 -40.59 50.15
N ALA A 160 40.24 -40.10 51.39
CA ALA A 160 40.11 -40.94 52.59
C ALA A 160 38.79 -41.70 52.67
N ASP A 161 37.73 -41.17 52.06
CA ASP A 161 36.42 -41.80 51.90
C ASP A 161 36.48 -43.05 50.99
N VAL A 162 37.20 -42.97 49.87
CA VAL A 162 37.43 -44.10 48.95
C VAL A 162 38.29 -45.17 49.61
N ALA A 163 39.36 -44.76 50.30
CA ALA A 163 40.21 -45.69 51.05
C ALA A 163 39.44 -46.38 52.19
N ASN A 164 38.57 -45.65 52.89
CA ASN A 164 37.75 -46.20 53.95
C ASN A 164 36.68 -47.17 53.42
N ALA A 165 36.04 -46.86 52.29
CA ALA A 165 35.06 -47.75 51.66
C ALA A 165 35.68 -49.07 51.17
N GLU A 166 36.90 -49.04 50.62
CA GLU A 166 37.63 -50.24 50.19
C GLU A 166 38.09 -51.11 51.38
N GLN A 167 38.22 -50.55 52.57
CA GLN A 167 38.54 -51.28 53.80
C GLN A 167 37.32 -51.94 54.46
N ILE A 168 36.09 -51.64 54.01
CA ILE A 168 34.89 -52.29 54.51
C ILE A 168 34.80 -53.69 53.90
N SER A 169 35.30 -54.69 54.62
CA SER A 169 35.02 -56.10 54.34
C SER A 169 33.67 -56.49 54.93
N PHE A 170 32.68 -56.76 54.08
CA PHE A 170 31.47 -57.46 54.50
C PHE A 170 31.84 -58.92 54.78
N GLY A 171 31.70 -59.34 56.04
CA GLY A 171 32.26 -60.57 56.60
C GLY A 171 32.14 -61.79 55.69
N THR A 172 33.26 -62.52 55.59
CA THR A 172 33.34 -63.88 55.08
C THR A 172 32.38 -64.79 55.86
N VAL A 173 31.44 -65.42 55.16
CA VAL A 173 30.81 -66.64 55.67
C VAL A 173 31.90 -67.71 55.73
N ALA A 174 32.35 -68.00 56.95
CA ALA A 174 33.39 -68.96 57.23
C ALA A 174 32.88 -70.40 57.04
N ASN A 175 33.67 -71.12 56.25
CA ASN A 175 34.01 -72.54 56.31
C ASN A 175 33.00 -73.65 55.95
N ALA A 176 33.54 -74.50 55.08
CA ALA A 176 33.03 -75.78 54.63
C ALA A 176 33.01 -76.80 55.76
N GLU A 177 31.84 -77.09 56.34
CA GLU A 177 31.53 -78.41 56.93
C GLU A 177 30.04 -78.61 57.30
N SER A 178 29.09 -77.93 56.64
CA SER A 178 27.73 -78.52 56.50
C SER A 178 27.77 -79.61 55.42
N GLN A 179 28.62 -80.61 55.65
CA GLN A 179 28.63 -81.88 54.93
C GLN A 179 27.44 -82.72 55.43
N ASN A 180 26.75 -83.36 54.48
CA ASN A 180 25.98 -84.59 54.61
C ASN A 180 25.33 -84.91 55.97
N SER A 181 24.00 -84.73 56.01
CA SER A 181 23.13 -85.53 56.88
C SER A 181 22.11 -86.29 56.03
N TYR A 182 22.47 -87.56 55.80
CA TYR A 182 21.69 -88.80 55.70
C TYR A 182 20.50 -88.98 54.73
N VAL A 183 20.74 -89.99 53.87
CA VAL A 183 19.92 -90.80 52.96
C VAL A 183 18.70 -91.45 53.63
N ILE A 184 17.56 -91.51 52.90
CA ILE A 184 16.79 -92.74 52.61
C ILE A 184 16.44 -92.72 51.12
#